data_AF-A0A968Z715-F1
#
_entry.id   AF-A0A968Z715-F1
#
_cell.length_a   1.000
_cell.length_b   1.000
_cell.length_c   1.000
_cell.angle_alpha   90.00
_cell.angle_beta   90.00
_cell.angle_gamma   90.00
#
_symmetry.space_group_name_H-M   'P 1'
#
loop_
_entity.id
_entity.type
_entity.pdbx_description
1 polymer ?
#
loop_
_entity_poly.entity_id
_entity_poly.type
_entity_poly.pdbx_seq_one_letter_code
_entity_poly.pdbx_strand_id
1 'polypeptide(L)'
;MELETFNEGINLVAEKVGTDAEAGTLLVGAHFDTVKDSPGADDNASAVAALLEIARLFGSQTNPRSLRLVFFDQEEQGLLGSLIHVANSADPASIRGAIILEMLGYTCDTPGCQRYPENLPFELPAIAAILSASSAI
;
A
#
# COMPACT_ATOMS: atom_id res chain seq x y z
N MET A 1 -8.30 7.21 -12.94
CA MET A 1 -7.31 7.74 -11.98
C MET A 1 -7.68 9.18 -11.71
N GLU A 2 -7.71 9.53 -10.44
CA GLU A 2 -8.09 10.84 -9.89
C GLU A 2 -6.94 11.35 -9.02
N LEU A 3 -6.81 12.66 -8.97
CA LEU A 3 -5.84 13.36 -8.13
C LEU A 3 -6.58 13.94 -6.93
N GLU A 4 -6.26 13.46 -5.74
CA GLU A 4 -6.79 14.01 -4.49
C GLU A 4 -5.77 14.99 -3.93
N THR A 5 -5.95 16.27 -4.26
CA THR A 5 -5.05 17.36 -3.87
C THR A 5 -5.38 17.89 -2.49
N PHE A 6 -4.36 18.20 -1.70
CA PHE A 6 -4.47 18.90 -0.43
C PHE A 6 -3.35 19.94 -0.31
N ASN A 7 -3.36 20.75 0.76
CA ASN A 7 -2.54 21.98 0.88
C ASN A 7 -1.08 21.81 0.44
N GLU A 8 -0.44 20.69 0.79
CA GLU A 8 0.99 20.50 0.54
C GLU A 8 1.30 19.25 -0.31
N GLY A 9 0.29 18.46 -0.72
CA GLY A 9 0.53 17.16 -1.36
C GLY A 9 -0.64 16.65 -2.20
N ILE A 10 -0.47 15.46 -2.76
CA ILE A 10 -1.39 14.88 -3.73
C ILE A 10 -1.43 13.35 -3.67
N ASN A 11 -2.55 12.77 -3.24
CA ASN A 11 -2.74 11.33 -3.40
C ASN A 11 -3.13 11.01 -4.85
N LEU A 12 -2.70 9.85 -5.35
CA LEU A 12 -3.19 9.30 -6.61
C LEU A 12 -4.18 8.19 -6.30
N VAL A 13 -5.41 8.32 -6.76
CA VAL A 13 -6.48 7.36 -6.50
C VAL A 13 -6.90 6.71 -7.82
N ALA A 14 -6.88 5.38 -7.88
CA ALA A 14 -7.39 4.62 -9.01
C ALA A 14 -8.40 3.59 -8.53
N GLU A 15 -9.61 3.62 -9.07
CA GLU A 15 -10.65 2.67 -8.72
C GLU A 15 -11.05 1.83 -9.93
N LYS A 16 -11.17 0.53 -9.71
CA LYS A 16 -11.80 -0.41 -10.62
C LYS A 16 -13.05 -0.97 -9.96
N VAL A 17 -14.20 -0.57 -10.50
CA VAL A 17 -15.51 -0.99 -10.00
C VAL A 17 -15.69 -2.50 -10.25
N GLY A 18 -16.12 -3.20 -9.20
CA GLY A 18 -16.47 -4.62 -9.26
C GLY A 18 -17.83 -4.88 -9.90
N THR A 19 -18.19 -6.14 -10.08
CA THR A 19 -19.50 -6.51 -10.64
C THR A 19 -20.61 -6.63 -9.61
N ASP A 20 -20.28 -6.70 -8.33
CA ASP A 20 -21.23 -6.84 -7.22
C ASP A 20 -21.11 -5.64 -6.26
N ALA A 21 -22.13 -4.78 -6.27
CA ALA A 21 -22.16 -3.58 -5.44
C ALA A 21 -22.19 -3.90 -3.93
N GLU A 22 -22.72 -5.06 -3.53
CA GLU A 22 -22.84 -5.46 -2.13
C GLU A 22 -21.51 -6.02 -1.59
N ALA A 23 -20.62 -6.45 -2.48
CA ALA A 23 -19.32 -7.01 -2.11
C ALA A 23 -18.36 -5.93 -1.56
N GLY A 24 -18.64 -4.65 -1.82
CA GLY A 24 -17.87 -3.50 -1.36
C GLY A 24 -16.47 -3.39 -1.97
N THR A 25 -15.66 -2.51 -1.38
CA THR A 25 -14.34 -2.13 -1.90
C THR A 25 -13.22 -2.68 -1.04
N LEU A 26 -12.20 -3.26 -1.67
CA LEU A 26 -10.90 -3.50 -1.06
C LEU A 26 -9.97 -2.34 -1.42
N LEU A 27 -9.41 -1.68 -0.41
CA LEU A 27 -8.38 -0.67 -0.60
C LEU A 27 -7.01 -1.34 -0.55
N VAL A 28 -6.13 -1.02 -1.50
CA VAL A 28 -4.70 -1.34 -1.43
C VAL A 28 -3.93 -0.04 -1.59
N GLY A 29 -3.00 0.24 -0.69
CA GLY A 29 -2.25 1.49 -0.73
C GLY A 29 -0.78 1.33 -0.42
N ALA A 30 0.01 2.30 -0.86
CA ALA A 30 1.44 2.46 -0.59
C ALA A 30 1.73 3.96 -0.63
N HIS A 31 2.69 4.45 0.15
CA HIS A 31 3.12 5.84 -0.02
C HIS A 31 4.23 5.94 -1.06
N PHE A 32 4.36 7.11 -1.69
CA PHE A 32 5.36 7.33 -2.75
C PHE A 32 6.36 8.44 -2.43
N ASP A 33 6.19 9.14 -1.30
CA ASP A 33 7.22 10.05 -0.77
C ASP A 33 8.36 9.27 -0.12
N THR A 34 9.42 9.99 0.25
CA THR A 34 10.57 9.45 0.98
C THR A 34 11.24 10.55 1.79
N VAL A 35 12.07 10.20 2.76
CA VAL A 35 12.84 11.17 3.56
C VAL A 35 14.03 11.77 2.79
N LYS A 36 14.50 12.92 3.29
CA LYS A 36 15.74 13.54 2.80
C LYS A 36 16.93 12.58 2.95
N ASP A 37 17.79 12.57 1.94
CA ASP A 37 19.01 11.75 1.87
C ASP A 37 18.74 10.23 1.74
N SER A 38 17.48 9.82 1.55
CA SER A 38 17.10 8.46 1.15
C SER A 38 16.80 8.41 -0.35
N PRO A 39 17.32 7.41 -1.09
CA PRO A 39 16.85 7.12 -2.46
C PRO A 39 15.42 6.57 -2.53
N GLY A 40 14.84 6.13 -1.40
CA GLY A 40 13.48 5.64 -1.30
C GLY A 40 13.20 4.28 -1.97
N ALA A 41 14.23 3.47 -2.23
CA ALA A 41 14.10 2.25 -3.02
C ALA A 41 13.24 1.17 -2.35
N ASP A 42 13.49 0.91 -1.06
CA ASP A 42 12.68 -0.03 -0.28
C ASP A 42 11.50 0.68 0.38
N ASP A 43 11.78 1.85 0.97
CA ASP A 43 10.86 2.75 1.67
C ASP A 43 10.58 4.02 0.81
N ASN A 44 9.57 4.02 -0.06
CA ASN A 44 8.62 2.92 -0.28
C ASN A 44 8.38 2.57 -1.76
N ALA A 45 9.36 2.84 -2.62
CA ALA A 45 9.25 2.54 -4.06
C ALA A 45 9.02 1.04 -4.36
N SER A 46 9.46 0.14 -3.47
CA SER A 46 9.22 -1.29 -3.58
C SER A 46 7.72 -1.63 -3.51
N ALA A 47 6.97 -1.02 -2.59
CA ALA A 47 5.53 -1.17 -2.49
C ALA A 47 4.79 -0.46 -3.62
N VAL A 48 5.26 0.72 -4.04
CA VAL A 48 4.72 1.41 -5.22
C VAL A 48 4.82 0.52 -6.46
N ALA A 49 5.95 -0.16 -6.65
CA ALA A 49 6.13 -1.11 -7.76
C ALA A 49 5.14 -2.28 -7.67
N ALA A 50 4.95 -2.85 -6.47
CA ALA A 50 3.94 -3.90 -6.25
C ALA A 50 2.51 -3.40 -6.51
N LEU A 51 2.18 -2.18 -6.07
CA LEU A 51 0.86 -1.57 -6.26
C LEU A 51 0.55 -1.32 -7.74
N LEU A 52 1.55 -0.87 -8.52
CA LEU A 52 1.45 -0.74 -9.97
C LEU A 52 1.26 -2.09 -10.65
N GLU A 53 1.92 -3.15 -10.18
CA GLU A 53 1.74 -4.50 -10.72
C GLU A 53 0.35 -5.06 -10.39
N ILE A 54 -0.17 -4.81 -9.18
CA ILE A 54 -1.57 -5.11 -8.82
C ILE A 54 -2.51 -4.36 -9.77
N ALA A 55 -2.27 -3.07 -10.03
CA ALA A 55 -3.07 -2.30 -10.98
C ALA A 55 -3.08 -2.93 -12.38
N ARG A 56 -1.91 -3.39 -12.87
CA ARG A 56 -1.77 -4.05 -14.17
C ARG A 56 -2.52 -5.38 -14.23
N LEU A 57 -2.35 -6.23 -13.21
CA LEU A 57 -2.97 -7.55 -13.14
C LEU A 57 -4.49 -7.46 -13.02
N PHE A 58 -4.99 -6.60 -12.13
CA PHE A 58 -6.42 -6.48 -11.87
C PHE A 58 -7.13 -5.55 -12.86
N GLY A 59 -6.40 -4.64 -13.52
CA GLY A 59 -6.94 -3.74 -14.54
C GLY A 59 -7.65 -4.49 -15.67
N SER A 60 -7.15 -5.65 -16.06
CA SER A 60 -7.69 -6.49 -17.15
C SER A 60 -8.71 -7.56 -16.71
N GLN A 61 -8.85 -7.80 -15.40
CA GLN A 61 -9.71 -8.87 -14.87
C GLN A 61 -11.09 -8.34 -14.50
N THR A 62 -12.08 -9.23 -14.37
CA THR A 62 -13.39 -8.91 -13.78
C THR A 62 -13.44 -9.51 -12.40
N ASN A 63 -13.78 -8.69 -11.39
CA ASN A 63 -13.82 -9.13 -10.00
C ASN A 63 -15.16 -8.73 -9.36
N PRO A 64 -15.73 -9.54 -8.45
CA PRO A 64 -16.96 -9.16 -7.75
C PRO A 64 -16.80 -7.88 -6.93
N ARG A 65 -15.71 -7.76 -6.17
CA ARG A 65 -15.41 -6.58 -5.33
C ARG A 65 -14.75 -5.48 -6.15
N SER A 66 -15.02 -4.24 -5.77
CA SER A 66 -14.25 -3.09 -6.25
C SER A 66 -12.85 -3.10 -5.67
N LEU A 67 -11.88 -2.64 -6.45
CA LEU A 67 -10.49 -2.46 -6.02
C LEU A 67 -10.14 -0.98 -6.12
N ARG A 68 -9.81 -0.37 -4.98
CA ARG A 68 -9.31 1.01 -4.90
C ARG A 68 -7.82 0.96 -4.58
N LEU A 69 -7.02 1.55 -5.46
CA LEU A 69 -5.59 1.70 -5.30
C LEU A 69 -5.30 3.15 -4.93
N VAL A 70 -4.54 3.36 -3.85
CA VAL A 70 -4.18 4.70 -3.39
C VAL A 70 -2.67 4.80 -3.21
N PHE A 71 -2.07 5.72 -3.96
CA PHE A 71 -0.69 6.13 -3.73
C PHE A 71 -0.73 7.34 -2.82
N PHE A 72 -0.35 7.16 -1.56
CA PHE A 72 -0.38 8.20 -0.55
C PHE A 72 0.84 9.12 -0.67
N ASP A 73 0.62 10.41 -0.54
CA ASP A 73 1.69 11.39 -0.44
C ASP A 73 1.90 11.78 1.03
N GLN A 74 3.12 12.22 1.37
CA GLN A 74 3.47 12.71 2.69
C GLN A 74 3.17 11.74 3.85
N GLU A 75 3.50 10.47 3.70
CA GLU A 75 3.50 9.52 4.82
C GLU A 75 4.54 9.95 5.86
N GLU A 76 5.73 10.33 5.39
CA GLU A 76 6.89 10.67 6.21
C GLU A 76 6.72 11.99 6.97
N GLN A 77 5.68 12.76 6.62
CA GLN A 77 5.28 13.99 7.31
C GLN A 77 4.18 13.74 8.36
N GLY A 78 3.92 12.47 8.70
CA GLY A 78 2.93 12.08 9.71
C GLY A 78 1.60 11.60 9.10
N LEU A 79 1.68 10.70 8.11
CA LEU A 79 0.54 10.01 7.50
C LEU A 79 -0.45 10.93 6.78
N LEU A 80 -0.03 12.13 6.37
CA LEU A 80 -0.93 13.20 5.97
C LEU A 80 -1.83 12.81 4.80
N GLY A 81 -1.27 12.23 3.74
CA GLY A 81 -2.06 11.77 2.60
C GLY A 81 -3.13 10.76 3.00
N SER A 82 -2.79 9.78 3.83
CA SER A 82 -3.75 8.76 4.27
C SER A 82 -4.85 9.31 5.18
N LEU A 83 -4.51 10.22 6.09
CA LEU A 83 -5.48 10.88 6.98
C LEU A 83 -6.48 11.72 6.18
N ILE A 84 -5.99 12.43 5.17
CA ILE A 84 -6.82 13.23 4.26
C ILE A 84 -7.72 12.33 3.41
N HIS A 85 -7.19 11.23 2.88
CA HIS A 85 -7.99 10.26 2.12
C HIS A 85 -9.17 9.72 2.92
N VAL A 86 -8.93 9.36 4.19
CA VAL A 86 -9.98 8.89 5.10
C VAL A 86 -10.98 10.00 5.40
N ALA A 87 -10.50 11.23 5.67
CA ALA A 87 -11.35 12.36 5.99
C ALA A 87 -12.26 12.80 4.83
N ASN A 88 -11.78 12.69 3.59
CA ASN A 88 -12.51 13.04 2.38
C ASN A 88 -13.39 11.91 1.83
N SER A 89 -13.25 10.69 2.34
CA SER A 89 -14.01 9.55 1.85
C SER A 89 -15.52 9.78 2.05
N ALA A 90 -16.25 9.91 0.94
CA ALA A 90 -17.70 10.13 0.95
C ALA A 90 -18.49 8.93 1.52
N ASP A 91 -17.95 7.71 1.37
CA ASP A 91 -18.54 6.48 1.89
C ASP A 91 -17.46 5.55 2.45
N PRO A 92 -16.95 5.82 3.66
CA PRO A 92 -15.95 4.96 4.29
C PRO A 92 -16.53 3.57 4.64
N ALA A 93 -17.85 3.43 4.76
CA ALA A 93 -18.49 2.15 5.07
C ALA A 93 -18.45 1.16 3.89
N SER A 94 -18.28 1.66 2.65
CA SER A 94 -18.07 0.83 1.46
C SER A 94 -16.75 0.06 1.48
N ILE A 95 -15.73 0.55 2.21
CA ILE A 95 -14.42 -0.09 2.33
C ILE A 95 -14.55 -1.27 3.31
N ARG A 96 -14.39 -2.49 2.80
CA ARG A 96 -14.49 -3.74 3.58
C ARG A 96 -13.17 -4.20 4.17
N GLY A 97 -12.06 -3.64 3.69
CA GLY A 97 -10.72 -3.91 4.17
C GLY A 97 -9.70 -3.02 3.47
N ALA A 98 -8.55 -2.86 4.11
CA ALA A 98 -7.41 -2.15 3.57
C ALA A 98 -6.14 -3.00 3.69
N ILE A 99 -5.34 -3.05 2.64
CA ILE A 99 -4.01 -3.64 2.62
C ILE A 99 -3.03 -2.50 2.36
N ILE A 100 -2.20 -2.17 3.34
CA ILE A 100 -1.17 -1.14 3.22
C ILE A 100 0.17 -1.84 3.00
N LEU A 101 0.80 -1.52 1.89
CA LEU A 101 2.07 -2.09 1.44
C LEU A 101 3.20 -1.14 1.87
N GLU A 102 4.17 -1.70 2.58
CA GLU A 102 5.30 -0.98 3.15
C GLU A 102 6.55 -1.85 3.06
N MET A 103 7.68 -1.31 2.61
CA MET A 103 9.00 -1.97 2.60
C MET A 103 9.01 -3.43 2.14
N LEU A 104 8.71 -3.68 0.86
CA LEU A 104 8.63 -5.02 0.27
C LEU A 104 9.94 -5.51 -0.38
N GLY A 105 10.93 -4.64 -0.52
CA GLY A 105 12.16 -4.91 -1.27
C GLY A 105 13.37 -5.30 -0.43
N TYR A 106 13.32 -5.13 0.91
CA TYR A 106 14.49 -5.44 1.75
C TYR A 106 14.88 -6.92 1.66
N THR A 107 16.15 -7.14 1.33
CA THR A 107 16.77 -8.46 1.37
C THR A 107 18.17 -8.36 1.96
N CYS A 108 18.60 -9.42 2.63
CA CYS A 108 19.94 -9.50 3.19
C CYS A 108 20.41 -10.96 3.24
N ASP A 109 21.61 -11.20 2.72
CA ASP A 109 22.18 -12.54 2.56
C ASP A 109 22.96 -13.04 3.80
N THR A 110 22.96 -12.26 4.88
CA THR A 110 23.65 -12.64 6.13
C THR A 110 22.73 -13.48 7.01
N PRO A 111 23.13 -14.68 7.47
CA PRO A 111 22.28 -15.48 8.36
C PRO A 111 21.77 -14.69 9.58
N GLY A 112 20.44 -14.64 9.74
CA GLY A 112 19.78 -13.98 10.87
C GLY A 112 19.55 -12.46 10.74
N CYS A 113 19.87 -11.84 9.61
CA CYS A 113 19.61 -10.40 9.41
C CYS A 113 18.15 -10.09 9.03
N GLN A 114 17.45 -11.01 8.38
CA GLN A 114 16.01 -10.91 8.19
C GLN A 114 15.31 -11.52 9.39
N ARG A 115 14.58 -10.70 10.13
CA ARG A 115 13.83 -11.12 11.32
C ARG A 115 12.35 -11.04 11.03
N TYR A 116 11.63 -12.06 11.47
CA TYR A 116 10.19 -12.08 11.42
C TYR A 116 9.60 -11.31 12.61
N PRO A 117 8.43 -10.69 12.44
CA PRO A 117 7.62 -10.23 13.57
C PRO A 117 7.43 -11.34 14.59
N GLU A 118 7.57 -11.01 15.86
CA GLU A 118 7.31 -11.96 16.94
C GLU A 118 5.83 -12.40 16.90
N ASN A 119 5.58 -13.70 17.04
CA ASN A 119 4.23 -14.32 17.07
C ASN A 119 3.49 -14.44 15.74
N LEU A 120 4.17 -14.52 14.59
CA LEU A 120 3.50 -14.94 13.36
C LEU A 120 2.98 -16.39 13.49
N PRO A 121 1.70 -16.65 13.12
CA PRO A 121 1.08 -17.98 13.30
C PRO A 121 1.52 -19.02 12.25
N PHE A 122 2.52 -18.71 11.42
CA PHE A 122 3.04 -19.59 10.37
C PHE A 122 4.55 -19.37 10.16
N GLU A 123 5.23 -20.43 9.72
CA GLU A 123 6.63 -20.36 9.30
C GLU A 123 6.69 -19.91 7.83
N LEU A 124 7.44 -18.85 7.55
CA LEU A 124 7.73 -18.42 6.17
C LEU A 124 8.97 -19.17 5.64
N PRO A 125 9.04 -19.45 4.32
CA PRO A 125 10.17 -20.17 3.73
C PRO A 125 11.49 -19.40 3.89
N ALA A 126 12.58 -20.13 4.19
CA ALA A 126 13.92 -19.60 4.44
C ALA A 126 14.58 -18.88 3.25
N ILE A 127 13.98 -18.98 2.06
CA ILE A 127 14.40 -18.29 0.85
C ILE A 127 13.15 -17.62 0.29
N ALA A 128 13.04 -16.30 0.42
CA ALA A 128 12.27 -15.55 -0.56
C ALA A 128 10.74 -15.53 -0.37
N ALA A 129 10.20 -15.24 0.82
CA ALA A 129 8.84 -14.71 0.92
C ALA A 129 8.88 -13.42 1.73
N ILE A 130 8.97 -12.32 0.98
CA ILE A 130 8.90 -10.94 1.43
C ILE A 130 7.70 -10.75 2.36
N LEU A 131 7.98 -10.35 3.59
CA LEU A 131 7.09 -9.66 4.51
C LEU A 131 8.01 -8.92 5.50
N SER A 132 8.29 -7.66 5.22
CA SER A 132 8.90 -6.74 6.17
C SER A 132 7.85 -5.68 6.46
N ALA A 133 7.22 -5.78 7.63
CA ALA A 133 6.43 -4.71 8.22
C ALA A 133 7.17 -4.24 9.46
N SER A 134 7.76 -3.06 9.41
CA SER A 134 8.16 -2.28 10.57
C SER A 134 8.15 -0.82 10.18
N SER A 135 7.02 -0.15 10.45
CA SER A 135 6.95 1.30 10.47
C SER A 135 8.00 1.82 11.46
N ALA A 136 9.04 2.48 10.95
CA ALA A 136 10.02 3.18 11.79
C ALA A 136 9.63 4.66 11.88
N ILE A 137 8.75 4.96 12.85
CA ILE A 137 8.92 6.15 13.69
C ILE A 137 9.06 5.66 15.13
#